data_AF-A0A6G3Q8E9-F1
#
_entry.id   AF-A0A6G3Q8E9-F1
#
_cell.length_a   1.000
_cell.length_b   1.000
_cell.length_c   1.000
_cell.angle_alpha   90.00
_cell.angle_beta   90.00
_cell.angle_gamma   90.00
#
_symmetry.space_group_name_H-M   'P 1'
#
loop_
_entity.id
_entity.type
_entity.pdbx_description
1 polymer ?
#
loop_
_entity_poly.entity_id
_entity_poly.type
_entity_poly.pdbx_seq_one_letter_code
_entity_poly.pdbx_strand_id
1 'polypeptide(L)'
;MVDEALMPTLGNLAWAPHAAIERVEILDRFNGVPTLGVLKSPDANHIFWRALGYVPERFSIWIYAPIDEREADHIDDCEPLDLLQGPLFKARKDRYVTVGMAENNRLFFEREWLIPAGCDQETLREEMLKFLLEAFLIALEQDLPPGRREIVNRASQVVRELTTAGCR
;
A
#
# COMPACT_ATOMS: atom_id res chain seq x y z
N MET A 1 -25.26 -19.75 -15.34
CA MET A 1 -25.33 -18.30 -15.64
C MET A 1 -24.30 -17.66 -14.73
N VAL A 2 -23.19 -17.21 -15.32
CA VAL A 2 -22.12 -16.54 -14.58
C VAL A 2 -22.59 -15.11 -14.35
N ASP A 3 -22.63 -14.69 -13.10
CA ASP A 3 -23.10 -13.36 -12.70
C ASP A 3 -22.11 -12.31 -13.24
N GLU A 4 -22.52 -11.57 -14.28
CA GLU A 4 -21.72 -10.52 -14.93
C GLU A 4 -21.49 -9.29 -14.02
N ALA A 5 -21.95 -9.32 -12.77
CA ALA A 5 -21.92 -8.20 -11.82
C ALA A 5 -20.65 -8.10 -10.94
N LEU A 6 -19.66 -8.99 -11.08
CA LEU A 6 -18.47 -8.99 -10.21
C LEU A 6 -17.12 -9.05 -10.95
N MET A 7 -17.08 -8.69 -12.23
CA MET A 7 -15.81 -8.41 -12.88
C MET A 7 -15.34 -7.01 -12.46
N PRO A 8 -14.18 -6.87 -11.76
CA PRO A 8 -13.69 -5.56 -11.40
C PRO A 8 -13.40 -4.80 -12.69
N THR A 9 -14.21 -3.80 -13.00
CA THR A 9 -13.88 -2.85 -14.06
C THR A 9 -12.47 -2.33 -13.80
N LEU A 10 -11.57 -2.51 -14.77
CA LEU A 10 -10.14 -2.16 -14.75
C LEU A 10 -9.80 -0.75 -14.21
N GLY A 11 -10.79 0.14 -14.04
CA GLY A 11 -10.65 1.41 -13.32
C GLY A 11 -10.55 1.33 -11.79
N ASN A 12 -10.88 0.19 -11.16
CA ASN A 12 -10.84 -0.02 -9.71
C ASN A 12 -9.60 -0.77 -9.22
N LEU A 13 -8.69 -1.18 -10.11
CA LEU A 13 -7.45 -1.94 -9.79
C LEU A 13 -6.19 -1.08 -9.92
N ALA A 14 -6.32 0.24 -10.04
CA ALA A 14 -5.20 1.14 -10.28
C ALA A 14 -4.21 1.26 -9.09
N TRP A 15 -4.40 0.44 -8.06
CA TRP A 15 -3.55 0.26 -6.89
C TRP A 15 -2.92 -1.14 -6.84
N ALA A 16 -3.18 -2.05 -7.76
CA ALA A 16 -2.75 -3.43 -7.63
C ALA A 16 -1.36 -3.63 -8.31
N PRO A 17 -0.30 -4.03 -7.58
CA PRO A 17 1.09 -4.01 -8.06
C PRO A 17 1.43 -5.12 -9.09
N HIS A 18 0.46 -5.92 -9.53
CA HIS A 18 0.74 -7.05 -10.42
C HIS A 18 -0.33 -7.33 -11.47
N ALA A 19 0.11 -7.72 -12.67
CA ALA A 19 -0.74 -8.05 -13.81
C ALA A 19 -1.47 -9.41 -13.69
N ALA A 20 -1.16 -10.21 -12.67
CA ALA A 20 -1.66 -11.57 -12.48
C ALA A 20 -2.71 -11.72 -11.36
N ILE A 21 -3.41 -10.64 -11.01
CA ILE A 21 -4.42 -10.68 -9.94
C ILE A 21 -5.68 -11.37 -10.45
N GLU A 22 -6.06 -12.46 -9.80
CA GLU A 22 -7.24 -13.25 -10.14
C GLU A 22 -8.48 -12.75 -9.41
N ARG A 23 -8.33 -12.35 -8.15
CA ARG A 23 -9.44 -11.91 -7.31
C ARG A 23 -9.02 -10.84 -6.33
N VAL A 24 -9.95 -9.93 -6.07
CA VAL A 24 -9.82 -8.89 -5.06
C VAL A 24 -10.98 -8.97 -4.09
N GLU A 25 -10.66 -8.94 -2.81
CA GLU A 25 -11.60 -8.94 -1.71
C GLU A 25 -11.40 -7.67 -0.89
N ILE A 26 -12.45 -6.85 -0.76
CA ILE A 26 -12.38 -5.57 -0.04
C ILE A 26 -12.93 -5.80 1.36
N LEU A 27 -12.09 -5.55 2.37
CA LEU A 27 -12.41 -5.81 3.78
C LEU A 27 -12.77 -4.53 4.54
N ASP A 28 -12.27 -3.37 4.09
CA ASP A 28 -12.62 -2.07 4.66
C ASP A 28 -12.74 -0.98 3.60
N ARG A 29 -13.57 0.03 3.89
CA ARG A 29 -13.75 1.24 3.09
C ARG A 29 -13.89 2.47 3.96
N PHE A 30 -13.21 3.55 3.58
CA PHE A 30 -13.45 4.89 4.11
C PHE A 30 -14.09 5.77 3.05
N ASN A 31 -15.28 6.33 3.35
CA ASN A 31 -16.08 7.13 2.40
C ASN A 31 -16.29 6.45 1.04
N GLY A 32 -16.51 5.12 1.06
CA GLY A 32 -16.74 4.31 -0.14
C GLY A 32 -15.46 3.88 -0.87
N VAL A 33 -14.29 4.38 -0.48
CA VAL A 33 -13.00 4.05 -1.12
C VAL A 33 -12.30 2.92 -0.35
N PRO A 34 -11.78 1.88 -1.04
CA PRO A 34 -11.05 0.80 -0.38
C PRO A 34 -9.89 1.31 0.49
N THR A 35 -9.76 0.74 1.68
CA THR A 35 -8.68 1.04 2.63
C THR A 35 -7.95 -0.21 3.08
N LEU A 36 -8.61 -1.37 3.02
CA LEU A 36 -8.04 -2.67 3.32
C LEU A 36 -8.65 -3.75 2.43
N GLY A 37 -7.85 -4.74 2.07
CA GLY A 37 -8.38 -5.97 1.50
C GLY A 37 -7.28 -6.96 1.14
N VAL A 38 -7.66 -7.96 0.36
CA VAL A 38 -6.80 -9.06 -0.04
C VAL A 38 -6.78 -9.17 -1.56
N LEU A 39 -5.59 -9.24 -2.11
CA LEU A 39 -5.31 -9.60 -3.50
C LEU A 39 -4.98 -11.10 -3.54
N LYS A 40 -5.71 -11.86 -4.35
CA LYS A 40 -5.43 -13.27 -4.59
C LYS A 40 -4.82 -13.43 -5.99
N SER A 41 -3.68 -14.10 -6.06
CA SER A 41 -2.97 -14.41 -7.31
C SER A 41 -2.42 -15.85 -7.24
N PRO A 42 -2.04 -16.45 -8.39
CA PRO A 42 -1.50 -17.80 -8.42
C PRO A 42 -0.20 -17.92 -7.61
N ASP A 43 0.59 -16.85 -7.58
CA ASP A 43 1.93 -16.85 -7.01
C ASP A 43 1.92 -16.57 -5.51
N ALA A 44 1.08 -15.63 -5.06
CA ALA A 44 0.90 -15.32 -3.64
C ALA A 44 -0.33 -14.44 -3.38
N ASN A 45 -0.94 -14.65 -2.21
CA ASN A 45 -1.93 -13.72 -1.69
C ASN A 45 -1.22 -12.54 -1.01
N HIS A 46 -1.80 -11.35 -1.13
CA HIS A 46 -1.31 -10.14 -0.48
C HIS A 46 -2.43 -9.45 0.27
N ILE A 47 -2.17 -9.01 1.49
CA ILE A 47 -2.99 -7.99 2.13
C ILE A 47 -2.55 -6.63 1.59
N PHE A 48 -3.51 -5.80 1.19
CA PHE A 48 -3.25 -4.42 0.81
C PHE A 48 -3.89 -3.48 1.82
N TRP A 49 -3.17 -2.43 2.19
CA TRP A 49 -3.61 -1.45 3.17
C TRP A 49 -3.23 -0.03 2.75
N ARG A 50 -4.19 0.88 2.87
CA ARG A 50 -3.98 2.31 2.69
C ARG A 50 -3.45 2.92 4.00
N ALA A 51 -2.12 2.97 4.12
CA ALA A 51 -1.42 3.20 5.39
C ALA A 51 -1.67 4.56 6.04
N LEU A 52 -1.86 5.58 5.22
CA LEU A 52 -2.22 6.92 5.64
C LEU A 52 -3.38 7.31 4.73
N GLY A 53 -4.54 7.67 5.30
CA GLY A 53 -5.82 7.85 4.60
C GLY A 53 -5.76 8.82 3.40
N TYR A 54 -6.55 9.89 3.42
CA TYR A 54 -6.38 10.94 2.41
C TYR A 54 -5.21 11.83 2.82
N VAL A 55 -4.13 11.70 2.07
CA VAL A 55 -2.98 12.61 2.14
C VAL A 55 -3.35 13.86 1.30
N PRO A 56 -2.82 15.06 1.61
CA PRO A 56 -3.04 16.25 0.79
C PRO A 56 -2.85 16.01 -0.72
N GLU A 57 -3.50 16.84 -1.54
CA GLU A 57 -3.39 16.79 -3.00
C GLU A 57 -3.85 15.47 -3.67
N ARG A 58 -4.77 14.72 -3.05
CA ARG A 58 -5.32 13.47 -3.60
C ARG A 58 -4.29 12.35 -3.72
N PHE A 59 -3.20 12.44 -2.95
CA PHE A 59 -2.26 11.34 -2.80
C PHE A 59 -2.76 10.30 -1.79
N SER A 60 -2.25 9.08 -1.94
CA SER A 60 -2.46 7.99 -0.98
C SER A 60 -1.23 7.09 -0.97
N ILE A 61 -0.92 6.55 0.20
CA ILE A 61 0.19 5.61 0.40
C ILE A 61 -0.41 4.24 0.68
N TRP A 62 0.14 3.23 0.00
CA TRP A 62 -0.35 1.86 0.04
C TRP A 62 0.78 0.92 0.38
N ILE A 63 0.45 -0.14 1.13
CA ILE A 63 1.35 -1.24 1.42
C ILE A 63 0.69 -2.53 0.95
N TYR A 64 1.45 -3.37 0.27
CA TYR A 64 1.09 -4.72 -0.15
C TYR A 64 2.04 -5.68 0.56
N ALA A 65 1.52 -6.40 1.56
CA ALA A 65 2.29 -7.41 2.26
C ALA A 65 1.85 -8.80 1.80
N PRO A 66 2.79 -9.68 1.40
CA PRO A 66 2.44 -11.08 1.15
C PRO A 66 1.89 -11.68 2.44
N ILE A 67 0.87 -12.54 2.33
CA ILE A 67 0.34 -13.30 3.46
C ILE A 67 0.60 -14.79 3.25
N ASP A 68 0.89 -15.51 4.33
CA ASP A 68 0.99 -16.96 4.29
C ASP A 68 -0.36 -17.66 4.48
N GLU A 69 -0.40 -18.99 4.31
CA GLU A 69 -1.64 -19.78 4.44
C GLU A 69 -2.30 -19.62 5.82
N ARG A 70 -1.51 -19.51 6.89
CA ARG A 70 -2.04 -19.37 8.26
C ARG A 70 -2.69 -18.00 8.45
N GLU A 71 -2.07 -16.96 7.91
CA GLU A 71 -2.62 -15.61 7.91
C GLU A 71 -3.87 -15.53 7.03
N ALA A 72 -3.90 -16.26 5.90
CA ALA A 72 -5.05 -16.31 5.02
C ALA A 72 -6.28 -16.96 5.68
N ASP A 73 -6.07 -18.05 6.44
CA ASP A 73 -7.14 -18.74 7.17
C ASP A 73 -7.75 -17.89 8.29
N HIS A 74 -7.05 -16.85 8.77
CA HIS A 74 -7.51 -15.97 9.85
C HIS A 74 -8.29 -14.75 9.35
N ILE A 75 -8.43 -14.57 8.02
CA ILE A 75 -9.08 -13.39 7.44
C ILE A 75 -10.57 -13.32 7.75
N ASP A 76 -11.25 -14.46 7.78
CA ASP A 76 -12.71 -14.52 7.94
C ASP A 76 -13.16 -14.30 9.40
N ASP A 77 -12.25 -14.43 10.36
CA ASP A 77 -12.56 -14.46 11.80
C ASP A 77 -12.10 -13.21 12.58
N CYS A 78 -11.46 -12.23 11.92
CA CYS A 78 -10.83 -11.07 12.58
C CYS A 78 -11.41 -9.72 12.13
N GLU A 79 -11.37 -8.72 13.01
CA GLU A 79 -11.69 -7.35 12.63
C GLU A 79 -10.63 -6.77 11.67
N PRO A 80 -10.98 -5.82 10.77
CA PRO A 80 -10.08 -5.28 9.75
C PRO A 80 -8.69 -4.85 10.24
N LEU A 81 -8.59 -4.17 11.38
CA LEU A 81 -7.29 -3.72 11.91
C LEU A 81 -6.46 -4.87 12.49
N ASP A 82 -7.11 -5.91 13.02
CA ASP A 82 -6.43 -7.10 13.54
C ASP A 82 -5.79 -7.91 12.42
N LEU A 83 -6.33 -7.82 11.19
CA LEU A 83 -5.74 -8.45 10.00
C LEU A 83 -4.36 -7.90 9.64
N LEU A 84 -4.03 -6.69 10.11
CA LEU A 84 -2.71 -6.11 9.92
C LEU A 84 -1.71 -6.64 10.97
N GLN A 85 -2.17 -7.22 12.08
CA GLN A 85 -1.31 -7.81 13.12
C GLN A 85 -0.78 -9.17 12.65
N GLY A 86 0.54 -9.30 12.56
CA GLY A 86 1.23 -10.46 12.00
C GLY A 86 1.74 -10.20 10.59
N PRO A 87 0.87 -9.85 9.62
CA PRO A 87 1.30 -9.51 8.28
C PRO A 87 2.13 -8.24 8.19
N LEU A 88 1.77 -7.19 8.93
CA LEU A 88 2.43 -5.88 8.89
C LEU A 88 2.96 -5.48 10.25
N PHE A 89 2.08 -5.44 11.26
CA PHE A 89 2.45 -5.03 12.61
C PHE A 89 2.88 -6.24 13.43
N LYS A 90 3.96 -6.11 14.20
CA LYS A 90 4.48 -7.16 15.08
C LYS A 90 4.70 -8.50 14.35
N ALA A 91 5.11 -8.42 13.08
CA ALA A 91 5.40 -9.59 12.27
C ALA A 91 6.45 -10.47 12.95
N ARG A 92 6.30 -11.79 12.89
CA ARG A 92 7.20 -12.73 13.57
C ARG A 92 8.59 -12.83 12.94
N LYS A 93 8.72 -12.40 11.69
CA LYS A 93 9.93 -12.43 10.87
C LYS A 93 9.97 -11.19 9.99
N ASP A 94 11.16 -10.86 9.49
CA ASP A 94 11.32 -9.80 8.51
C ASP A 94 10.46 -10.09 7.27
N ARG A 95 9.89 -9.04 6.68
CA ARG A 95 8.96 -9.16 5.56
C ARG A 95 9.28 -8.14 4.49
N TYR A 96 9.46 -8.63 3.27
CA TYR A 96 9.46 -7.79 2.08
C TYR A 96 8.02 -7.45 1.71
N VAL A 97 7.75 -6.16 1.57
CA VAL A 97 6.46 -5.62 1.14
C VAL A 97 6.67 -4.71 -0.05
N THR A 98 5.63 -4.47 -0.83
CA THR A 98 5.62 -3.36 -1.78
C THR A 98 4.97 -2.15 -1.12
N VAL A 99 5.68 -1.03 -1.08
CA VAL A 99 5.08 0.26 -0.74
C VAL A 99 4.91 1.10 -1.99
N GLY A 100 3.72 1.69 -2.15
CA GLY A 100 3.35 2.45 -3.32
C GLY A 100 2.73 3.79 -2.97
N MET A 101 2.90 4.76 -3.88
CA MET A 101 2.19 6.04 -3.82
C MET A 101 1.33 6.22 -5.06
N ALA A 102 0.09 6.64 -4.82
CA ALA A 102 -0.91 6.83 -5.86
C ALA A 102 -1.44 8.26 -5.87
N GLU A 103 -1.67 8.81 -7.06
CA GLU A 103 -2.36 10.09 -7.29
C GLU A 103 -3.69 9.77 -7.98
N ASN A 104 -4.80 10.32 -7.48
CA ASN A 104 -6.14 10.03 -8.02
C ASN A 104 -6.43 8.51 -8.12
N ASN A 105 -6.03 7.75 -7.10
CA ASN A 105 -6.15 6.29 -7.00
C ASN A 105 -5.35 5.50 -8.06
N ARG A 106 -4.38 6.12 -8.74
CA ARG A 106 -3.46 5.43 -9.66
C ARG A 106 -2.05 5.42 -9.11
N LEU A 107 -1.48 4.23 -8.90
CA LEU A 107 -0.08 4.07 -8.55
C LEU A 107 0.79 4.69 -9.65
N PHE A 108 1.66 5.61 -9.26
CA PHE A 108 2.68 6.18 -10.14
C PHE A 108 4.09 5.83 -9.68
N PHE A 109 4.21 5.31 -8.46
CA PHE A 109 5.47 4.92 -7.85
C PHE A 109 5.27 3.73 -6.92
N GLU A 110 6.19 2.77 -6.98
CA GLU A 110 6.25 1.64 -6.06
C GLU A 110 7.69 1.16 -5.88
N ARG A 111 7.99 0.66 -4.69
CA ARG A 111 9.28 0.06 -4.33
C ARG A 111 9.07 -1.08 -3.35
N GLU A 112 9.94 -2.08 -3.46
CA GLU A 112 10.07 -3.09 -2.43
C GLU A 112 10.75 -2.49 -1.19
N TRP A 113 10.23 -2.82 -0.02
CA TRP A 113 10.73 -2.37 1.27
C TRP A 113 10.77 -3.54 2.26
N LEU A 114 11.85 -3.65 3.03
CA LEU A 114 11.98 -4.64 4.09
C LEU A 114 11.47 -4.07 5.41
N ILE A 115 10.44 -4.68 5.96
CA ILE A 115 9.93 -4.39 7.31
C ILE A 115 10.58 -5.38 8.29
N PRO A 116 11.33 -4.90 9.29
CA PRO A 116 11.89 -5.77 10.32
C PRO A 116 10.82 -6.47 11.16
N ALA A 117 11.13 -7.66 11.66
CA ALA A 117 10.28 -8.37 12.62
C ALA A 117 9.96 -7.50 13.84
N GLY A 118 8.75 -7.65 14.38
CA GLY A 118 8.33 -6.99 15.62
C GLY A 118 8.00 -5.50 15.47
N CYS A 119 8.09 -4.92 14.28
CA CYS A 119 7.81 -3.50 14.04
C CYS A 119 6.36 -3.13 14.41
N ASP A 120 6.17 -2.13 15.28
CA ASP A 120 4.84 -1.62 15.62
C ASP A 120 4.32 -0.62 14.57
N GLN A 121 3.05 -0.23 14.70
CA GLN A 121 2.38 0.63 13.75
C GLN A 121 3.00 2.03 13.65
N GLU A 122 3.45 2.60 14.77
CA GLU A 122 4.01 3.95 14.80
C GLU A 122 5.39 3.97 14.13
N THR A 123 6.24 3.03 14.51
CA THR A 123 7.56 2.83 13.91
C THR A 123 7.44 2.54 12.41
N LEU A 124 6.53 1.65 12.02
CA LEU A 124 6.29 1.32 10.61
C LEU A 124 5.90 2.56 9.81
N ARG A 125 5.00 3.40 10.35
CA ARG A 125 4.56 4.64 9.69
C ARG A 125 5.73 5.60 9.48
N GLU A 126 6.55 5.83 10.50
CA GLU A 126 7.67 6.75 10.41
C GLU A 126 8.75 6.28 9.44
N GLU A 127 9.14 5.02 9.53
CA GLU A 127 10.15 4.42 8.66
C GLU A 127 9.67 4.33 7.20
N MET A 128 8.38 4.05 6.98
CA MET A 128 7.77 4.08 5.65
C MET A 128 7.89 5.47 5.01
N LEU A 129 7.61 6.53 5.76
CA LEU A 129 7.69 7.90 5.24
C LEU A 129 9.15 8.29 4.92
N LYS A 130 10.11 7.91 5.77
CA LYS A 130 11.55 8.11 5.50
C LYS A 130 11.98 7.37 4.24
N PHE A 131 11.61 6.09 4.14
CA PHE A 131 11.90 5.26 2.98
C PHE A 131 11.33 5.85 1.68
N LEU A 132 10.06 6.26 1.68
CA LEU A 132 9.43 6.88 0.51
C LEU A 132 10.12 8.19 0.10
N LEU A 133 10.46 9.04 1.08
CA LEU A 133 11.16 10.30 0.81
C LEU A 133 12.52 10.05 0.15
N GLU A 134 13.31 9.13 0.69
CA GLU A 134 14.60 8.74 0.11
C GLU A 134 14.42 8.19 -1.31
N ALA A 135 13.46 7.29 -1.51
CA ALA A 135 13.18 6.68 -2.80
C ALA A 135 12.75 7.73 -3.85
N PHE A 136 11.99 8.76 -3.46
CA PHE A 136 11.65 9.88 -4.35
C PHE A 136 12.84 10.75 -4.70
N LEU A 137 13.71 11.06 -3.73
CA LEU A 137 14.91 11.85 -4.00
C LEU A 137 15.83 11.12 -4.99
N ILE A 138 16.05 9.82 -4.80
CA ILE A 138 16.79 8.98 -5.75
C ILE A 138 16.12 8.99 -7.13
N ALA A 139 14.79 8.89 -7.19
CA ALA A 139 14.07 8.93 -8.46
C ALA A 139 14.21 10.29 -9.17
N LEU A 140 14.27 11.40 -8.44
CA LEU A 140 14.44 12.75 -9.01
C LEU A 140 15.85 12.99 -9.55
N GLU A 141 16.86 12.28 -9.04
CA GLU A 141 18.21 12.28 -9.60
C GLU A 141 18.29 11.53 -10.94
N GLN A 142 17.30 10.69 -11.24
CA GLN A 142 17.21 9.99 -12.53
C GLN A 142 16.61 10.90 -13.61
N ASP A 143 16.86 10.57 -14.88
CA ASP A 143 16.29 11.30 -16.03
C ASP A 143 14.81 10.93 -16.25
N LEU A 144 13.95 11.38 -15.34
CA LEU A 144 12.51 11.20 -15.43
C LEU A 144 11.90 12.16 -16.48
N PRO A 145 10.93 11.68 -17.29
CA PRO A 145 10.12 12.54 -18.14
C PRO A 145 9.48 13.70 -17.34
N PRO A 146 9.34 14.91 -17.92
CA PRO A 146 8.89 16.10 -17.18
C PRO A 146 7.62 15.91 -16.34
N GLY A 147 6.58 15.29 -16.91
CA GLY A 147 5.33 15.02 -16.18
C GLY A 147 5.50 14.04 -15.02
N ARG A 148 6.38 13.04 -15.13
CA ARG A 148 6.70 12.14 -14.02
C ARG A 148 7.52 12.84 -12.95
N ARG A 149 8.49 13.66 -13.36
CA ARG A 149 9.32 14.47 -12.44
C ARG A 149 8.46 15.41 -11.62
N GLU A 150 7.47 16.07 -12.23
CA GLU A 150 6.55 16.96 -11.53
C GLU A 150 5.71 16.23 -10.46
N ILE A 151 5.14 15.07 -10.80
CA ILE A 151 4.35 14.26 -9.86
C ILE A 151 5.24 13.78 -8.69
N VAL A 152 6.44 13.28 -8.98
CA VAL A 152 7.38 12.82 -7.94
C VAL A 152 7.85 13.97 -7.05
N ASN A 153 8.08 15.16 -7.61
CA ASN A 153 8.41 16.36 -6.82
C ASN A 153 7.28 16.70 -5.83
N ARG A 154 6.03 16.80 -6.30
CA ARG A 154 4.86 17.07 -5.42
C ARG A 154 4.70 16.00 -4.35
N ALA A 155 4.81 14.73 -4.74
CA ALA A 155 4.76 13.60 -3.82
C ALA A 155 5.85 13.68 -2.72
N SER A 156 7.08 14.07 -3.08
CA SER A 156 8.19 14.23 -2.14
C SER A 156 7.94 15.35 -1.13
N GLN A 157 7.32 16.46 -1.55
CA GLN A 157 6.94 17.56 -0.67
C GLN A 157 5.88 17.12 0.33
N VAL A 158 4.85 16.44 -0.15
CA VAL A 158 3.78 15.87 0.67
C VAL A 158 4.32 14.89 1.71
N VAL A 159 5.20 13.96 1.33
CA VAL A 159 5.81 13.03 2.30
C VAL A 159 6.65 13.77 3.33
N ARG A 160 7.44 14.78 2.91
CA ARG A 160 8.23 15.61 3.82
C ARG A 160 7.35 16.32 4.85
N GLU A 161 6.22 16.88 4.42
CA GLU A 161 5.25 17.52 5.32
C GLU A 161 4.68 16.53 6.34
N LEU A 162 4.27 15.33 5.89
CA LEU A 162 3.77 14.29 6.77
C LEU A 162 4.81 13.85 7.83
N THR A 163 6.06 13.69 7.43
CA THR A 163 7.16 13.37 8.36
C THR A 163 7.32 14.47 9.41
N THR A 164 7.22 15.75 9.03
CA THR A 164 7.34 16.87 9.98
C THR A 164 6.13 17.04 10.89
N ALA A 165 4.92 16.71 10.40
CA ALA A 165 3.69 16.81 11.17
C ALA A 165 3.59 15.72 12.25
N GLY A 166 4.16 14.53 12.01
CA GLY A 166 4.22 13.45 13.00
C GLY A 166 5.18 13.69 14.16
N CYS A 167 6.07 14.69 14.08
CA CYS A 167 7.01 15.05 15.14
C CYS A 167 6.47 16.15 16.11
N ARG A 168 5.18 16.47 16.05
CA ARG A 168 4.51 17.45 16.94
C ARG A 168 3.49 16.76 17.82
#